data_AF-U5HGA5-F1
#
_entry.id   AF-U5HGA5-F1
#
_cell.length_a   1.000
_cell.length_b   1.000
_cell.length_c   1.000
_cell.angle_alpha   90.00
_cell.angle_beta   90.00
_cell.angle_gamma   90.00
#
_symmetry.space_group_name_H-M   'P 1'
#
loop_
_entity.id
_entity.type
_entity.pdbx_description
1 polymer ?
#
loop_
_entity_poly.entity_id
_entity_poly.type
_entity_poly.pdbx_seq_one_letter_code
_entity_poly.pdbx_strand_id
1 'polypeptide(L)'
;MSELATTPLRSSRPSALDPAQSTPLLPTSPSSPVAALTESAKKAVSFAAAPVTSEPSSASSSSSSSSSPISSASNAISSSILNATSASASPSTSKHASLSDTPSNPASLTPQPKRRRSSLKAGTKMPVQPPPEHWKHADPLLRRLRLRDPLNKGHYANLQHTFRDAKVVLFMFGSTWPGMSREPYQLVERFARENPHRCKVVYVSVDTSEATFNSQIQGKPWLAMEWNDGSNLSEGSDSSDHGVPSEPFLLAGDTDLEEDLHHSDPQGSLYTRPYSRVFLAEKHGVLGVPNLLVYHLEKREVLTTHARFDLLKPERWQGTWEKWERGEKISFSLGDVFGAMKWTLAFAAAGTAYLAAVHLGGAPNLIRGYTETLSRTFLTRGA
;
A
#
# COMPACT_ATOMS: atom_id res chain seq x y z
N MET A 1 57.25 -46.41 -8.41
CA MET A 1 57.98 -45.13 -8.41
C MET A 1 56.96 -44.05 -8.12
N SER A 2 56.77 -43.74 -6.83
CA SER A 2 57.27 -42.49 -6.18
C SER A 2 56.18 -41.42 -6.31
N GLU A 3 55.70 -40.70 -5.30
CA GLU A 3 56.16 -40.41 -3.94
C GLU A 3 54.94 -39.94 -3.13
N LEU A 4 54.88 -40.35 -1.86
CA LEU A 4 53.97 -39.82 -0.84
C LEU A 4 54.57 -38.53 -0.27
N ALA A 5 53.82 -37.43 -0.30
CA ALA A 5 54.19 -36.20 0.41
C ALA A 5 53.14 -35.88 1.49
N THR A 6 53.55 -36.13 2.72
CA THR A 6 52.89 -35.83 3.99
C THR A 6 53.11 -34.38 4.37
N THR A 7 52.06 -33.64 4.77
CA THR A 7 52.18 -32.28 5.33
C THR A 7 51.49 -32.22 6.70
N PRO A 8 52.12 -31.62 7.73
CA PRO A 8 51.74 -31.84 9.13
C PRO A 8 50.70 -30.85 9.69
N LEU A 9 49.95 -31.35 10.66
CA LEU A 9 49.12 -30.62 11.62
C LEU A 9 49.95 -29.60 12.43
N ARG A 10 49.50 -28.34 12.44
CA ARG A 10 50.01 -27.30 13.36
C ARG A 10 48.93 -26.95 14.39
N SER A 11 49.15 -27.47 15.58
CA SER A 11 48.50 -27.12 16.84
C SER A 11 49.06 -25.80 17.38
N SER A 12 48.18 -24.87 17.79
CA SER A 12 48.48 -23.85 18.81
C SER A 12 47.21 -23.14 19.30
N ARG A 13 46.65 -23.66 20.40
CA ARG A 13 46.08 -22.87 21.53
C ARG A 13 47.27 -22.53 22.46
N PRO A 14 47.32 -21.44 23.25
CA PRO A 14 46.32 -20.99 24.25
C PRO A 14 46.11 -19.45 24.21
N SER A 15 45.15 -18.83 24.90
CA SER A 15 45.23 -18.47 26.33
C SER A 15 43.90 -17.92 26.84
N ALA A 16 43.59 -18.27 28.08
CA ALA A 16 42.53 -17.74 28.93
C ALA A 16 43.16 -17.00 30.12
N LEU A 17 42.33 -16.27 30.87
CA LEU A 17 42.59 -15.43 32.08
C LEU A 17 42.75 -13.94 31.72
N ASP A 18 41.96 -12.99 32.22
CA ASP A 18 41.61 -12.76 33.64
C ASP A 18 40.16 -12.33 33.92
N PRO A 19 39.64 -12.65 35.13
CA PRO A 19 38.51 -11.99 35.76
C PRO A 19 38.94 -11.09 36.94
N ALA A 20 38.64 -9.81 36.88
CA ALA A 20 38.70 -8.88 38.02
C ALA A 20 37.71 -7.73 37.73
N GLN A 21 37.03 -7.09 38.66
CA GLN A 21 36.75 -7.28 40.08
C GLN A 21 35.53 -6.38 40.34
N SER A 22 34.66 -6.80 41.26
CA SER A 22 33.48 -6.05 41.68
C SER A 22 33.85 -4.89 42.60
N THR A 23 33.21 -3.73 42.44
CA THR A 23 32.98 -2.80 43.58
C THR A 23 31.69 -1.99 43.35
N PRO A 24 30.80 -1.86 44.35
CA PRO A 24 29.52 -1.16 44.23
C PRO A 24 29.61 0.28 44.72
N LEU A 25 28.89 1.20 44.08
CA LEU A 25 28.53 2.49 44.67
C LEU A 25 27.06 2.81 44.40
N LEU A 26 26.36 3.10 45.49
CA LEU A 26 24.97 3.55 45.62
C LEU A 26 24.90 5.10 45.51
N PRO A 27 23.76 5.77 45.69
CA PRO A 27 23.02 6.48 44.65
C PRO A 27 23.02 8.01 44.84
N THR A 28 22.77 8.75 43.77
CA THR A 28 22.31 10.15 43.88
C THR A 28 21.25 10.43 42.82
N SER A 29 20.01 10.58 43.30
CA SER A 29 18.90 11.26 42.62
C SER A 29 19.26 12.72 42.31
N PRO A 30 18.72 13.31 41.24
CA PRO A 30 17.82 14.43 41.50
C PRO A 30 16.59 14.50 40.56
N SER A 31 15.46 14.84 41.21
CA SER A 31 14.37 15.71 40.76
C SER A 31 13.90 15.71 39.30
N SER A 32 12.65 15.29 39.13
CA SER A 32 11.76 15.62 38.02
C SER A 32 11.67 17.12 37.71
N PRO A 33 11.29 17.46 36.45
CA PRO A 33 10.22 18.44 36.29
C PRO A 33 9.05 17.90 35.45
N VAL A 34 7.89 18.12 36.06
CA VAL A 34 6.54 18.40 35.57
C VAL A 34 6.36 18.58 34.05
N ALA A 35 5.47 17.73 33.51
CA ALA A 35 4.44 17.92 32.50
C ALA A 35 4.60 19.01 31.41
N ALA A 36 4.61 18.54 30.15
CA ALA A 36 3.94 19.21 29.04
C ALA A 36 3.16 18.17 28.23
N LEU A 37 1.84 18.12 28.44
CA LEU A 37 0.89 17.44 27.57
C LEU A 37 0.76 18.27 26.29
N THR A 38 1.54 17.95 25.26
CA THR A 38 1.27 18.43 23.91
C THR A 38 0.40 17.41 23.20
N GLU A 39 -0.83 17.80 22.99
CA GLU A 39 -1.86 17.11 22.21
C GLU A 39 -1.31 16.78 20.81
N SER A 40 -1.08 15.49 20.56
CA SER A 40 -0.54 15.02 19.29
C SER A 40 -1.66 15.05 18.24
N ALA A 41 -1.63 16.08 17.40
CA ALA A 41 -2.51 16.17 16.24
C ALA A 41 -2.24 14.99 15.31
N LYS A 42 -3.22 14.07 15.22
CA LYS A 42 -3.24 12.98 14.24
C LYS A 42 -3.31 13.59 12.85
N LYS A 43 -2.15 13.77 12.20
CA LYS A 43 -2.07 14.16 10.79
C LYS A 43 -2.45 12.93 9.95
N ALA A 44 -3.74 12.76 9.72
CA ALA A 44 -4.23 11.82 8.73
C ALA A 44 -3.91 12.38 7.34
N VAL A 45 -3.04 11.70 6.60
CA VAL A 45 -2.82 11.98 5.17
C VAL A 45 -3.99 11.34 4.43
N SER A 46 -5.00 12.15 4.12
CA SER A 46 -6.18 11.72 3.37
C SER A 46 -5.91 11.81 1.88
N PHE A 47 -6.07 10.68 1.18
CA PHE A 47 -6.07 10.61 -0.29
C PHE A 47 -7.49 10.91 -0.79
N ALA A 48 -7.96 12.14 -0.59
CA ALA A 48 -9.24 12.56 -1.15
C ALA A 48 -9.05 12.95 -2.63
N ALA A 49 -9.69 12.21 -3.54
CA ALA A 49 -9.84 12.62 -4.92
C ALA A 49 -10.68 13.91 -4.98
N ALA A 50 -10.17 14.95 -5.64
CA ALA A 50 -10.91 16.19 -5.84
C ALA A 50 -12.17 15.93 -6.71
N PRO A 51 -13.36 16.44 -6.33
CA PRO A 51 -14.53 16.34 -7.18
C PRO A 51 -14.35 17.24 -8.42
N VAL A 52 -14.39 16.62 -9.59
CA VAL A 52 -14.42 17.31 -10.89
C VAL A 52 -15.84 17.80 -11.13
N THR A 53 -16.14 19.03 -10.70
CA THR A 53 -17.38 19.73 -11.04
C THR A 53 -17.22 20.35 -12.43
N SER A 54 -17.85 19.73 -13.43
CA SER A 54 -18.04 20.32 -14.75
C SER A 54 -19.33 21.12 -14.76
N GLU A 55 -19.25 22.45 -14.92
CA GLU A 55 -20.38 23.27 -15.37
C GLU A 55 -20.00 24.16 -16.57
N PRO A 56 -20.97 24.45 -17.45
CA PRO A 56 -20.72 25.06 -18.74
C PRO A 56 -20.82 26.60 -18.72
N SER A 57 -20.14 27.18 -19.69
CA SER A 57 -20.06 28.59 -20.05
C SER A 57 -21.40 29.27 -20.38
N SER A 58 -21.55 30.56 -20.02
CA SER A 58 -22.01 31.61 -20.96
C SER A 58 -21.70 33.05 -20.49
N ALA A 59 -21.21 33.83 -21.47
CA ALA A 59 -21.04 35.28 -21.69
C ALA A 59 -21.48 36.31 -20.61
N SER A 60 -20.83 37.48 -20.43
CA SER A 60 -20.60 38.53 -21.44
C SER A 60 -19.81 39.75 -20.88
N SER A 61 -19.00 40.37 -21.76
CA SER A 61 -18.61 41.81 -21.93
C SER A 61 -18.41 42.72 -20.70
N SER A 62 -17.31 43.50 -20.58
CA SER A 62 -17.02 44.66 -21.45
C SER A 62 -15.71 45.39 -21.04
N SER A 63 -15.01 45.97 -22.05
CA SER A 63 -14.21 47.24 -22.12
C SER A 63 -13.22 47.61 -20.99
N SER A 64 -12.01 48.16 -21.18
CA SER A 64 -11.44 48.95 -22.29
C SER A 64 -9.93 49.24 -22.08
N SER A 65 -9.21 49.37 -23.22
CA SER A 65 -8.16 50.36 -23.56
C SER A 65 -6.81 50.46 -22.83
N SER A 66 -5.72 50.24 -23.57
CA SER A 66 -4.63 51.20 -23.90
C SER A 66 -3.42 50.44 -24.47
N SER A 67 -3.19 50.48 -25.79
CA SER A 67 -2.31 51.41 -26.55
C SER A 67 -0.91 50.83 -26.85
N SER A 68 -0.70 50.60 -28.15
CA SER A 68 0.45 50.33 -29.04
C SER A 68 1.79 51.07 -28.69
N PRO A 69 2.96 50.89 -29.39
CA PRO A 69 3.11 50.42 -30.78
C PRO A 69 4.39 49.64 -31.25
N ILE A 70 4.21 48.99 -32.42
CA ILE A 70 5.01 48.96 -33.68
C ILE A 70 6.46 48.42 -33.69
N SER A 71 6.69 47.39 -34.52
CA SER A 71 7.69 47.29 -35.63
C SER A 71 7.56 45.89 -36.29
N SER A 72 6.80 45.66 -37.36
CA SER A 72 7.10 45.78 -38.82
C SER A 72 8.34 45.04 -39.36
N ALA A 73 8.12 43.97 -40.14
CA ALA A 73 8.59 43.76 -41.53
C ALA A 73 8.47 42.26 -41.93
N SER A 74 7.57 41.85 -42.82
CA SER A 74 7.72 41.75 -44.30
C SER A 74 8.50 40.49 -44.71
N ASN A 75 7.92 39.45 -45.32
CA ASN A 75 7.67 39.22 -46.75
C ASN A 75 7.97 37.70 -46.97
N ALA A 76 7.50 36.92 -47.95
CA ALA A 76 6.59 37.04 -49.08
C ALA A 76 6.45 35.63 -49.73
N ILE A 77 5.24 35.31 -50.22
CA ILE A 77 4.90 34.76 -51.57
C ILE A 77 5.58 33.44 -52.02
N SER A 78 4.86 32.33 -52.26
CA SER A 78 4.26 31.90 -53.55
C SER A 78 3.45 30.59 -53.29
N SER A 79 2.15 30.43 -53.60
CA SER A 79 1.51 30.07 -54.90
C SER A 79 2.06 28.74 -55.50
N SER A 80 1.30 27.73 -55.97
CA SER A 80 0.00 27.69 -56.64
C SER A 80 -0.44 26.23 -57.03
N ILE A 81 -1.74 26.07 -57.39
CA ILE A 81 -2.36 25.11 -58.36
C ILE A 81 -2.57 23.63 -57.91
N LEU A 82 -3.80 23.21 -57.55
CA LEU A 82 -4.97 22.75 -58.35
C LEU A 82 -4.85 21.34 -58.98
N ASN A 83 -5.73 20.41 -58.60
CA ASN A 83 -6.53 19.64 -59.55
C ASN A 83 -7.75 18.96 -58.88
N ALA A 84 -8.93 19.21 -59.47
CA ALA A 84 -10.18 18.46 -59.31
C ALA A 84 -10.06 17.14 -60.12
N THR A 85 -10.90 16.11 -60.01
CA THR A 85 -12.34 16.06 -60.34
C THR A 85 -12.85 14.61 -60.18
N SER A 86 -14.19 14.46 -60.08
CA SER A 86 -15.03 13.28 -60.42
C SER A 86 -15.14 12.17 -59.37
N ALA A 87 -16.27 11.84 -58.71
CA ALA A 87 -17.70 11.64 -59.04
C ALA A 87 -18.10 10.19 -59.43
N SER A 88 -19.31 9.79 -58.96
CA SER A 88 -20.13 8.60 -59.31
C SER A 88 -19.93 7.31 -58.49
N ALA A 89 -20.89 6.42 -58.22
CA ALA A 89 -22.31 6.42 -57.78
C ALA A 89 -22.84 4.96 -57.90
N SER A 90 -23.35 4.40 -56.79
CA SER A 90 -24.46 3.41 -56.69
C SER A 90 -24.29 1.95 -57.23
N PRO A 91 -25.30 1.02 -57.13
CA PRO A 91 -25.77 0.28 -55.93
C PRO A 91 -26.07 -1.24 -56.18
N SER A 92 -26.39 -2.05 -55.15
CA SER A 92 -27.27 -3.29 -55.17
C SER A 92 -27.15 -4.10 -53.86
N THR A 93 -28.19 -4.25 -53.02
CA THR A 93 -29.29 -5.27 -52.95
C THR A 93 -28.96 -6.71 -52.53
N SER A 94 -29.46 -7.12 -51.35
CA SER A 94 -30.22 -8.37 -51.03
C SER A 94 -30.53 -8.37 -49.52
N LYS A 95 -31.77 -8.25 -49.02
CA LYS A 95 -32.90 -9.22 -48.92
C LYS A 95 -32.54 -10.56 -48.25
N HIS A 96 -32.90 -10.72 -46.98
CA HIS A 96 -33.55 -11.92 -46.43
C HIS A 96 -34.35 -11.55 -45.16
N ALA A 97 -35.55 -12.12 -45.06
CA ALA A 97 -36.56 -11.88 -44.04
C ALA A 97 -36.89 -13.18 -43.30
N SER A 98 -37.18 -13.09 -42.00
CA SER A 98 -38.06 -13.98 -41.18
C SER A 98 -37.95 -13.51 -39.72
N LEU A 99 -38.88 -12.73 -39.16
CA LEU A 99 -40.14 -13.12 -38.49
C LEU A 99 -40.01 -14.19 -37.40
N SER A 100 -40.06 -13.74 -36.14
CA SER A 100 -40.73 -14.44 -35.03
C SER A 100 -40.94 -13.45 -33.86
N ASP A 101 -42.21 -13.08 -33.65
CA ASP A 101 -42.74 -12.34 -32.51
C ASP A 101 -42.84 -13.23 -31.25
N THR A 102 -42.48 -12.73 -30.06
CA THR A 102 -43.09 -13.07 -28.75
C THR A 102 -42.71 -11.99 -27.70
N PRO A 103 -43.59 -11.59 -26.75
CA PRO A 103 -43.55 -10.24 -26.17
C PRO A 103 -42.94 -10.11 -24.76
N SER A 104 -42.41 -8.91 -24.53
CA SER A 104 -42.39 -8.08 -23.30
C SER A 104 -42.06 -8.70 -21.93
N ASN A 105 -40.92 -8.28 -21.37
CA ASN A 105 -40.74 -8.09 -19.93
C ASN A 105 -39.84 -6.84 -19.69
N PRO A 106 -40.31 -5.75 -19.07
CA PRO A 106 -39.49 -4.55 -18.84
C PRO A 106 -38.81 -4.63 -17.47
N ALA A 107 -37.65 -5.29 -17.42
CA ALA A 107 -36.74 -5.16 -16.29
C ALA A 107 -35.72 -4.05 -16.59
N SER A 108 -35.73 -3.04 -15.73
CA SER A 108 -34.88 -1.84 -15.72
C SER A 108 -33.43 -2.08 -16.13
N LEU A 109 -33.07 -1.65 -17.34
CA LEU A 109 -31.69 -1.47 -17.77
C LEU A 109 -31.17 -0.15 -17.22
N THR A 110 -30.46 -0.22 -16.10
CA THR A 110 -29.57 0.87 -15.68
C THR A 110 -28.52 1.07 -16.78
N PRO A 111 -28.32 2.28 -17.31
CA PRO A 111 -27.32 2.52 -18.35
C PRO A 111 -25.93 2.24 -17.78
N GLN A 112 -25.33 1.13 -18.22
CA GLN A 112 -23.94 0.79 -17.95
C GLN A 112 -23.05 1.96 -18.42
N PRO A 113 -22.16 2.51 -17.58
CA PRO A 113 -21.30 3.62 -17.98
C PRO A 113 -20.45 3.19 -19.17
N LYS A 114 -20.47 4.00 -20.23
CA LYS A 114 -19.66 3.81 -21.44
C LYS A 114 -18.19 3.58 -21.02
N ARG A 115 -17.75 2.32 -21.13
CA ARG A 115 -16.39 1.85 -20.87
C ARG A 115 -15.41 2.78 -21.61
N ARG A 116 -14.75 3.68 -20.87
CA ARG A 116 -13.76 4.61 -21.44
C ARG A 116 -12.64 3.75 -22.01
N ARG A 117 -12.53 3.72 -23.34
CA ARG A 117 -11.42 3.04 -24.03
C ARG A 117 -10.11 3.64 -23.52
N SER A 118 -9.11 2.78 -23.29
CA SER A 118 -7.77 3.16 -22.86
C SER A 118 -7.27 4.35 -23.70
N SER A 119 -6.93 5.45 -23.04
CA SER A 119 -6.31 6.62 -23.68
C SER A 119 -4.89 6.35 -24.16
N LEU A 120 -4.32 5.17 -23.87
CA LEU A 120 -3.22 4.64 -24.66
C LEU A 120 -3.76 4.31 -26.05
N LYS A 121 -3.54 5.24 -26.97
CA LYS A 121 -3.67 5.03 -28.41
C LYS A 121 -2.92 3.75 -28.74
N ALA A 122 -3.65 2.67 -29.03
CA ALA A 122 -3.08 1.39 -29.43
C ALA A 122 -2.16 1.65 -30.64
N GLY A 123 -0.85 1.69 -30.40
CA GLY A 123 0.14 2.06 -31.42
C GLY A 123 1.22 3.04 -31.00
N THR A 124 1.10 3.75 -29.86
CA THR A 124 2.24 4.50 -29.33
C THR A 124 3.24 3.50 -28.76
N LYS A 125 4.30 3.17 -29.51
CA LYS A 125 5.42 2.38 -29.00
C LYS A 125 5.88 3.02 -27.69
N MET A 126 5.91 2.24 -26.61
CA MET A 126 6.45 2.74 -25.35
C MET A 126 7.87 3.23 -25.58
N PRO A 127 8.24 4.41 -25.04
CA PRO A 127 9.52 5.03 -25.35
C PRO A 127 10.72 4.17 -24.90
N VAL A 128 10.60 3.44 -23.79
CA VAL A 128 11.62 2.50 -23.30
C VAL A 128 10.93 1.33 -22.61
N GLN A 129 11.29 0.10 -22.98
CA GLN A 129 10.90 -1.10 -22.23
C GLN A 129 12.06 -1.49 -21.31
N PRO A 130 11.85 -1.67 -20.01
CA PRO A 130 12.89 -2.13 -19.11
C PRO A 130 13.34 -3.56 -19.46
N PRO A 131 14.56 -3.96 -19.04
CA PRO A 131 15.03 -5.33 -19.15
C PRO A 131 13.98 -6.34 -18.63
N PRO A 132 13.77 -7.48 -19.32
CA PRO A 132 12.81 -8.51 -18.91
C PRO A 132 12.94 -8.96 -17.46
N GLU A 133 14.14 -8.95 -16.90
CA GLU A 133 14.40 -9.36 -15.52
C GLU A 133 13.64 -8.53 -14.48
N HIS A 134 13.32 -7.27 -14.80
CA HIS A 134 12.67 -6.34 -13.87
C HIS A 134 11.15 -6.46 -13.86
N TRP A 135 10.55 -7.15 -14.83
CA TRP A 135 9.08 -7.22 -14.99
C TRP A 135 8.55 -8.60 -15.37
N LYS A 136 9.35 -9.49 -15.98
CA LYS A 136 8.88 -10.79 -16.43
C LYS A 136 8.73 -11.74 -15.23
N HIS A 137 7.49 -12.00 -14.84
CA HIS A 137 7.16 -12.95 -13.77
C HIS A 137 5.77 -13.55 -13.98
N ALA A 138 5.61 -14.84 -13.68
CA ALA A 138 4.33 -15.56 -13.87
C ALA A 138 3.22 -15.07 -12.92
N ASP A 139 3.62 -14.49 -11.78
CA ASP A 139 2.69 -13.83 -10.86
C ASP A 139 2.23 -12.47 -11.42
N PRO A 140 0.90 -12.23 -11.51
CA PRO A 140 0.36 -11.03 -12.13
C PRO A 140 0.63 -9.76 -11.33
N LEU A 141 0.78 -9.85 -10.00
CA LEU A 141 1.10 -8.70 -9.16
C LEU A 141 2.58 -8.36 -9.25
N LEU A 142 3.48 -9.34 -9.12
CA LEU A 142 4.92 -9.06 -9.11
C LEU A 142 5.42 -8.42 -10.41
N ARG A 143 4.90 -8.83 -11.57
CA ARG A 143 5.28 -8.23 -12.87
C ARG A 143 4.89 -6.75 -13.02
N ARG A 144 3.94 -6.29 -12.20
CA ARG A 144 3.49 -4.90 -12.13
C ARG A 144 4.34 -4.04 -11.20
N LEU A 145 5.29 -4.62 -10.49
CA LEU A 145 6.13 -3.88 -9.55
C LEU A 145 7.45 -3.48 -10.22
N ARG A 146 7.96 -2.32 -9.82
CA ARG A 146 9.36 -1.94 -10.05
C ARG A 146 10.03 -1.90 -8.70
N LEU A 147 10.86 -2.92 -8.46
CA LEU A 147 11.45 -3.17 -7.15
C LEU A 147 12.94 -2.87 -7.22
N ARG A 148 13.40 -2.00 -6.33
CA ARG A 148 14.82 -1.73 -6.08
C ARG A 148 15.26 -2.57 -4.89
N ASP A 149 16.47 -3.10 -4.97
CA ASP A 149 17.14 -3.77 -3.86
C ASP A 149 18.12 -2.81 -3.18
N PRO A 150 17.82 -2.31 -1.97
CA PRO A 150 18.71 -1.41 -1.24
C PRO A 150 20.06 -2.04 -0.91
N LEU A 151 20.13 -3.37 -0.76
CA LEU A 151 21.37 -4.09 -0.46
C LEU A 151 22.26 -4.17 -1.70
N ASN A 152 21.67 -4.22 -2.88
CA ASN A 152 22.38 -4.20 -4.16
C ASN A 152 22.49 -2.78 -4.74
N LYS A 153 22.92 -1.80 -3.93
CA LYS A 153 23.14 -0.40 -4.34
C LYS A 153 21.92 0.27 -4.99
N GLY A 154 20.71 -0.21 -4.68
CA GLY A 154 19.47 0.32 -5.27
C GLY A 154 19.27 -0.07 -6.75
N HIS A 155 19.98 -1.09 -7.25
CA HIS A 155 19.68 -1.70 -8.55
C HIS A 155 18.30 -2.38 -8.54
N TYR A 156 17.68 -2.50 -9.70
CA TYR A 156 16.43 -3.23 -9.84
C TYR A 156 16.61 -4.71 -9.52
N ALA A 157 15.64 -5.28 -8.80
CA ALA A 157 15.63 -6.69 -8.47
C ALA A 157 15.25 -7.53 -9.69
N ASN A 158 15.99 -8.61 -9.94
CA ASN A 158 15.55 -9.65 -10.85
C ASN A 158 14.40 -10.42 -10.20
N LEU A 159 13.18 -10.27 -10.71
CA LEU A 159 11.97 -10.80 -10.05
C LEU A 159 12.01 -12.33 -9.94
N GLN A 160 12.44 -13.02 -11.00
CA GLN A 160 12.48 -14.48 -11.03
C GLN A 160 13.46 -15.04 -10.02
N HIS A 161 14.64 -14.45 -9.91
CA HIS A 161 15.65 -14.86 -8.94
C HIS A 161 15.21 -14.51 -7.51
N THR A 162 14.72 -13.29 -7.31
CA THR A 162 14.42 -12.76 -5.98
C THR A 162 13.24 -13.48 -5.33
N PHE A 163 12.23 -13.85 -6.10
CA PHE A 163 11.00 -14.50 -5.61
C PHE A 163 10.94 -16.01 -5.89
N ARG A 164 12.04 -16.63 -6.33
CA ARG A 164 12.10 -18.05 -6.72
C ARG A 164 11.49 -19.01 -5.68
N ASP A 165 11.86 -18.82 -4.41
CA ASP A 165 11.45 -19.66 -3.28
C ASP A 165 10.45 -18.95 -2.35
N ALA A 166 9.98 -17.77 -2.75
CA ALA A 166 9.09 -16.95 -1.94
C ALA A 166 7.68 -17.56 -1.91
N LYS A 167 7.11 -17.64 -0.71
CA LYS A 167 5.72 -18.09 -0.49
C LYS A 167 4.81 -16.92 -0.16
N VAL A 168 5.32 -16.02 0.68
CA VAL A 168 4.58 -14.87 1.21
C VAL A 168 5.34 -13.61 0.87
N VAL A 169 4.61 -12.61 0.36
CA VAL A 169 5.11 -11.25 0.16
C VAL A 169 4.36 -10.33 1.09
N LEU A 170 5.10 -9.62 1.94
CA LEU A 170 4.57 -8.61 2.84
C LEU A 170 4.76 -7.24 2.19
N PHE A 171 3.68 -6.51 1.97
CA PHE A 171 3.74 -5.13 1.52
C PHE A 171 3.62 -4.23 2.75
N MET A 172 4.73 -3.60 3.12
CA MET A 172 4.80 -2.67 4.23
C MET A 172 4.58 -1.25 3.70
N PHE A 173 3.36 -0.74 3.85
CA PHE A 173 3.05 0.64 3.53
C PHE A 173 3.49 1.52 4.69
N GLY A 174 4.36 2.48 4.42
CA GLY A 174 4.96 3.29 5.47
C GLY A 174 5.34 4.69 5.02
N SER A 175 5.53 5.54 6.01
CA SER A 175 6.11 6.87 5.87
C SER A 175 6.85 7.20 7.16
N THR A 176 7.82 8.09 7.06
CA THR A 176 8.73 8.47 8.13
C THR A 176 8.49 9.92 8.52
N TRP A 177 8.13 10.13 9.77
CA TRP A 177 8.00 11.47 10.36
C TRP A 177 8.47 11.48 11.82
N PRO A 178 8.85 12.65 12.36
CA PRO A 178 9.25 12.77 13.76
C PRO A 178 8.17 12.27 14.71
N GLY A 179 8.55 11.41 15.67
CA GLY A 179 7.63 10.85 16.66
C GLY A 179 6.83 9.62 16.19
N MET A 180 7.06 9.11 14.98
CA MET A 180 6.42 7.85 14.56
C MET A 180 6.89 6.65 15.40
N SER A 181 6.01 5.67 15.60
CA SER A 181 6.40 4.40 16.22
C SER A 181 7.30 3.59 15.29
N ARG A 182 8.43 3.12 15.83
CA ARG A 182 9.37 2.23 15.11
C ARG A 182 9.01 0.75 15.23
N GLU A 183 8.19 0.39 16.22
CA GLU A 183 7.86 -1.00 16.54
C GLU A 183 7.29 -1.77 15.34
N PRO A 184 6.32 -1.24 14.54
CA PRO A 184 5.79 -1.95 13.37
C PRO A 184 6.87 -2.37 12.37
N TYR A 185 7.81 -1.47 12.08
CA TYR A 185 8.91 -1.71 11.15
C TYR A 185 9.89 -2.75 11.71
N GLN A 186 10.21 -2.68 13.01
CA GLN A 186 11.08 -3.64 13.68
C GLN A 186 10.48 -5.05 13.70
N LEU A 187 9.16 -5.16 13.91
CA LEU A 187 8.45 -6.45 13.89
C LEU A 187 8.48 -7.08 12.50
N VAL A 188 8.20 -6.31 11.44
CA VAL A 188 8.27 -6.79 10.05
C VAL A 188 9.70 -7.20 9.68
N GLU A 189 10.67 -6.37 10.06
CA GLU A 189 12.09 -6.63 9.81
C GLU A 189 12.56 -7.92 10.49
N ARG A 190 12.19 -8.14 11.75
CA ARG A 190 12.48 -9.39 12.46
C ARG A 190 11.80 -10.57 11.78
N PHE A 191 10.51 -10.46 11.47
CA PHE A 191 9.74 -11.52 10.82
C PHE A 191 10.35 -11.96 9.48
N ALA A 192 10.84 -11.00 8.69
CA ALA A 192 11.53 -11.26 7.44
C ALA A 192 12.86 -11.99 7.64
N ARG A 193 13.64 -11.62 8.68
CA ARG A 193 14.91 -12.27 9.00
C ARG A 193 14.77 -13.71 9.47
N GLU A 194 13.67 -14.03 10.15
CA GLU A 194 13.38 -15.42 10.55
C GLU A 194 13.01 -16.29 9.33
N ASN A 195 12.57 -15.69 8.21
CA ASN A 195 12.09 -16.39 7.02
C ASN A 195 12.69 -15.85 5.70
N PRO A 196 14.02 -15.71 5.57
CA PRO A 196 14.65 -14.84 4.56
C PRO A 196 14.46 -15.28 3.10
N HIS A 197 14.27 -16.59 2.86
CA HIS A 197 14.05 -17.14 1.52
C HIS A 197 12.57 -17.21 1.15
N ARG A 198 11.70 -17.41 2.13
CA ARG A 198 10.28 -17.74 1.92
C ARG A 198 9.35 -16.55 2.15
N CYS A 199 9.78 -15.58 2.96
CA CYS A 199 9.09 -14.33 3.19
C CYS A 199 9.89 -13.20 2.55
N LYS A 200 9.27 -12.45 1.64
CA LYS A 200 9.85 -11.23 1.08
C LYS A 200 9.06 -10.03 1.54
N VAL A 201 9.75 -8.94 1.83
CA VAL A 201 9.10 -7.68 2.19
C VAL A 201 9.34 -6.68 1.08
N VAL A 202 8.27 -5.99 0.69
CA VAL A 202 8.27 -4.87 -0.24
C VAL A 202 7.81 -3.63 0.52
N TYR A 203 8.71 -2.66 0.67
CA TYR A 203 8.40 -1.36 1.24
C TYR A 203 7.71 -0.49 0.20
N VAL A 204 6.51 0.00 0.55
CA VAL A 204 5.70 0.90 -0.27
C VAL A 204 5.64 2.25 0.45
N SER A 205 6.48 3.17 -0.01
CA SER A 205 6.63 4.47 0.65
C SER A 205 5.53 5.46 0.25
N VAL A 206 4.96 6.11 1.26
CA VAL A 206 4.14 7.34 1.13
C VAL A 206 4.87 8.54 1.74
N ASP A 207 6.19 8.49 1.78
CA ASP A 207 7.04 9.61 2.19
C ASP A 207 6.90 10.79 1.21
N THR A 208 7.17 12.01 1.69
CA THR A 208 7.17 13.21 0.85
C THR A 208 8.55 13.56 0.30
N SER A 209 9.62 12.93 0.80
CA SER A 209 11.00 13.20 0.40
C SER A 209 11.77 11.93 0.09
N GLU A 210 12.64 12.00 -0.92
CA GLU A 210 13.49 10.87 -1.28
C GLU A 210 14.51 10.55 -0.18
N ALA A 211 14.96 11.55 0.57
CA ALA A 211 15.90 11.37 1.67
C ALA A 211 15.30 10.50 2.79
N THR A 212 14.04 10.74 3.18
CA THR A 212 13.35 9.92 4.19
C THR A 212 13.10 8.51 3.67
N PHE A 213 12.66 8.37 2.41
CA PHE A 213 12.53 7.08 1.73
C PHE A 213 13.84 6.27 1.77
N ASN A 214 14.95 6.87 1.32
CA ASN A 214 16.26 6.23 1.27
C ASN A 214 16.75 5.84 2.67
N SER A 215 16.56 6.72 3.66
CA SER A 215 16.93 6.42 5.06
C SER A 215 16.16 5.23 5.63
N GLN A 216 14.90 5.04 5.21
CA GLN A 216 14.04 3.98 5.72
C GLN A 216 14.38 2.63 5.11
N ILE A 217 14.86 2.59 3.87
CA ILE A 217 15.23 1.34 3.19
C ILE A 217 16.68 0.93 3.43
N GLN A 218 17.55 1.85 3.85
CA GLN A 218 18.96 1.60 4.06
C GLN A 218 19.20 0.54 5.15
N GLY A 219 19.93 -0.51 4.80
CA GLY A 219 20.29 -1.59 5.73
C GLY A 219 19.13 -2.49 6.15
N LYS A 220 17.97 -2.38 5.50
CA LYS A 220 16.81 -3.24 5.77
C LYS A 220 16.77 -4.45 4.83
N PRO A 221 16.24 -5.59 5.28
CA PRO A 221 16.17 -6.83 4.49
C PRO A 221 14.95 -6.82 3.55
N TRP A 222 14.56 -5.66 3.02
CA TRP A 222 13.37 -5.51 2.20
C TRP A 222 13.70 -4.85 0.86
N LEU A 223 12.90 -5.17 -0.15
CA LEU A 223 12.88 -4.47 -1.42
C LEU A 223 12.08 -3.17 -1.26
N ALA A 224 12.25 -2.22 -2.17
CA ALA A 224 11.49 -0.98 -2.18
C ALA A 224 10.86 -0.76 -3.56
N MET A 225 9.62 -0.27 -3.59
CA MET A 225 9.06 0.21 -4.85
C MET A 225 9.81 1.45 -5.37
N GLU A 226 9.87 1.59 -6.69
CA GLU A 226 10.49 2.73 -7.37
C GLU A 226 9.95 4.06 -6.83
N TRP A 227 10.87 4.98 -6.49
CA TRP A 227 10.51 6.31 -6.00
C TRP A 227 10.03 7.21 -7.14
N ASN A 228 10.67 7.12 -8.31
CA ASN A 228 10.34 7.94 -9.48
C ASN A 228 9.22 7.32 -10.33
N ASP A 229 8.12 6.96 -9.67
CA ASP A 229 6.94 6.32 -10.25
C ASP A 229 5.83 7.32 -10.67
N GLY A 230 6.13 8.62 -10.64
CA GLY A 230 5.19 9.69 -10.96
C GLY A 230 4.19 10.01 -9.85
N SER A 231 4.31 9.40 -8.66
CA SER A 231 3.38 9.63 -7.55
C SER A 231 3.76 10.77 -6.61
N ASN A 232 4.98 11.31 -6.73
CA ASN A 232 5.44 12.42 -5.90
C ASN A 232 4.77 13.72 -6.38
N LEU A 233 4.13 14.44 -5.45
CA LEU A 233 3.61 15.78 -5.70
C LEU A 233 4.81 16.73 -5.88
N SER A 234 5.20 17.01 -7.11
CA SER A 234 6.20 18.05 -7.39
C SER A 234 5.63 19.41 -7.00
N GLU A 235 6.03 19.95 -5.85
CA GLU A 235 5.84 21.37 -5.56
C GLU A 235 6.63 22.16 -6.62
N GLY A 236 5.94 23.04 -7.34
CA GLY A 236 6.38 23.62 -8.61
C GLY A 236 7.78 24.22 -8.58
N SER A 237 8.77 23.43 -9.00
CA SER A 237 10.07 23.94 -9.40
C SER A 237 10.38 23.45 -10.80
N ASP A 238 10.68 24.39 -11.67
CA ASP A 238 11.25 24.22 -13.02
C ASP A 238 12.66 23.57 -12.98
N SER A 239 12.90 22.64 -12.06
CA SER A 239 14.13 21.85 -11.98
C SER A 239 13.96 20.61 -12.87
N SER A 240 14.38 20.78 -14.12
CA SER A 240 14.38 19.80 -15.21
C SER A 240 15.23 18.54 -14.98
N ASP A 241 15.49 18.15 -13.74
CA ASP A 241 16.41 17.04 -13.38
C ASP A 241 15.79 15.97 -12.47
N HIS A 242 14.60 16.23 -11.88
CA HIS A 242 13.78 15.17 -11.29
C HIS A 242 12.97 14.50 -12.41
N GLY A 243 13.69 13.65 -13.15
CA GLY A 243 13.31 13.11 -14.45
C GLY A 243 11.89 12.55 -14.53
N VAL A 244 11.23 12.87 -15.65
CA VAL A 244 10.00 12.21 -16.11
C VAL A 244 10.17 10.69 -15.90
N PRO A 245 9.18 9.99 -15.29
CA PRO A 245 9.26 8.56 -15.09
C PRO A 245 9.68 7.87 -16.39
N SER A 246 10.74 7.07 -16.33
CA SER A 246 11.26 6.34 -17.50
C SER A 246 10.22 5.39 -18.10
N GLU A 247 9.24 5.00 -17.28
CA GLU A 247 8.12 4.14 -17.63
C GLU A 247 6.80 4.84 -17.26
N PRO A 248 5.72 4.64 -18.04
CA PRO A 248 4.40 5.14 -17.66
C PRO A 248 3.82 4.26 -16.55
N PHE A 249 3.73 4.75 -15.32
CA PHE A 249 3.08 4.03 -14.22
C PHE A 249 1.56 4.24 -14.23
N LEU A 250 0.80 3.30 -13.66
CA LEU A 250 -0.59 3.54 -13.24
C LEU A 250 -0.57 4.40 -11.98
N LEU A 251 -1.24 5.54 -12.03
CA LEU A 251 -1.39 6.47 -10.91
C LEU A 251 -2.75 6.29 -10.24
N ALA A 252 -2.90 6.82 -9.03
CA ALA A 252 -4.17 6.80 -8.32
C ALA A 252 -5.29 7.42 -9.17
N GLY A 253 -6.47 6.78 -9.20
CA GLY A 253 -7.61 7.14 -10.05
C GLY A 253 -7.55 6.60 -11.48
N ASP A 254 -6.42 6.05 -11.93
CA ASP A 254 -6.35 5.38 -13.24
C ASP A 254 -7.16 4.08 -13.23
N THR A 255 -7.79 3.76 -14.36
CA THR A 255 -8.42 2.45 -14.55
C THR A 255 -7.39 1.44 -15.04
N ASP A 256 -7.22 0.32 -14.33
CA ASP A 256 -6.36 -0.79 -14.78
C ASP A 256 -7.04 -1.60 -15.86
N LEU A 257 -6.89 -1.16 -17.10
CA LEU A 257 -7.45 -1.83 -18.28
C LEU A 257 -6.66 -3.07 -18.69
N GLU A 258 -5.49 -3.28 -18.07
CA GLU A 258 -4.62 -4.40 -18.36
C GLU A 258 -4.77 -5.51 -17.32
N GLU A 259 -5.64 -5.34 -16.32
CA GLU A 259 -5.84 -6.32 -15.25
C GLU A 259 -6.15 -7.67 -15.87
N ASP A 260 -7.14 -7.78 -16.77
CA ASP A 260 -7.56 -9.03 -17.38
C ASP A 260 -6.49 -9.72 -18.27
N LEU A 261 -5.42 -9.03 -18.68
CA LEU A 261 -4.38 -9.59 -19.56
C LEU A 261 -3.59 -10.72 -18.89
N HIS A 262 -3.65 -10.86 -17.56
CA HIS A 262 -2.98 -12.00 -16.91
C HIS A 262 -3.65 -13.34 -17.19
N HIS A 263 -4.93 -13.36 -17.56
CA HIS A 263 -5.62 -14.60 -17.92
C HIS A 263 -5.13 -15.16 -19.26
N SER A 264 -4.72 -14.30 -20.19
CA SER A 264 -4.21 -14.71 -21.50
C SER A 264 -2.69 -14.97 -21.52
N ASP A 265 -1.95 -14.49 -20.53
CA ASP A 265 -0.50 -14.63 -20.42
C ASP A 265 -0.07 -15.19 -19.05
N PRO A 266 -0.26 -16.51 -18.81
CA PRO A 266 0.08 -17.14 -17.53
C PRO A 266 1.59 -17.17 -17.25
N GLN A 267 2.42 -17.01 -18.28
CA GLN A 267 3.89 -17.00 -18.17
C GLN A 267 4.46 -15.61 -17.83
N GLY A 268 3.65 -14.56 -17.90
CA GLY A 268 4.12 -13.20 -17.62
C GLY A 268 5.03 -12.63 -18.71
N SER A 269 4.91 -13.11 -19.94
CA SER A 269 5.74 -12.72 -21.08
C SER A 269 5.33 -11.39 -21.70
N LEU A 270 4.08 -10.97 -21.51
CA LEU A 270 3.56 -9.70 -22.00
C LEU A 270 3.89 -8.60 -21.00
N TYR A 271 4.51 -7.54 -21.50
CA TYR A 271 4.77 -6.36 -20.71
C TYR A 271 3.46 -5.65 -20.39
N THR A 272 3.31 -5.28 -19.12
CA THR A 272 2.16 -4.55 -18.62
C THR A 272 2.63 -3.34 -17.82
N ARG A 273 1.84 -2.27 -17.84
CA ARG A 273 2.08 -1.02 -17.15
C ARG A 273 2.30 -1.26 -15.64
N PRO A 274 3.40 -0.77 -15.04
CA PRO A 274 3.65 -0.96 -13.62
C PRO A 274 2.70 -0.13 -12.74
N TYR A 275 2.51 -0.59 -11.51
CA TYR A 275 1.79 0.13 -10.46
C TYR A 275 2.70 1.14 -9.78
N SER A 276 2.25 2.39 -9.68
CA SER A 276 2.86 3.33 -8.74
C SER A 276 2.54 2.93 -7.30
N ARG A 277 3.30 3.48 -6.35
CA ARG A 277 3.10 3.30 -4.90
C ARG A 277 1.71 3.74 -4.46
N VAL A 278 1.24 4.90 -4.95
CA VAL A 278 -0.10 5.43 -4.63
C VAL A 278 -1.22 4.63 -5.28
N PHE A 279 -1.03 4.15 -6.51
CA PHE A 279 -2.01 3.27 -7.15
C PHE A 279 -2.13 1.93 -6.40
N LEU A 280 -1.01 1.34 -5.98
CA LEU A 280 -1.03 0.10 -5.21
C LEU A 280 -1.72 0.29 -3.86
N ALA A 281 -1.50 1.43 -3.20
CA ALA A 281 -2.19 1.80 -1.95
C ALA A 281 -3.71 1.95 -2.17
N GLU A 282 -4.15 2.65 -3.22
CA GLU A 282 -5.57 2.80 -3.56
C GLU A 282 -6.22 1.47 -3.94
N LYS A 283 -5.57 0.67 -4.80
CA LYS A 283 -6.03 -0.65 -5.25
C LYS A 283 -6.33 -1.58 -4.08
N HIS A 284 -5.55 -1.46 -3.00
CA HIS A 284 -5.74 -2.25 -1.80
C HIS A 284 -6.43 -1.49 -0.65
N GLY A 285 -7.03 -0.32 -0.90
CA GLY A 285 -7.78 0.41 0.10
C GLY A 285 -6.96 0.77 1.35
N VAL A 286 -5.67 1.06 1.19
CA VAL A 286 -4.79 1.45 2.31
C VAL A 286 -5.13 2.87 2.74
N LEU A 287 -5.89 2.99 3.83
CA LEU A 287 -6.39 4.28 4.35
C LEU A 287 -5.39 5.02 5.24
N GLY A 288 -4.32 4.36 5.68
CA GLY A 288 -3.35 4.96 6.60
C GLY A 288 -2.13 4.08 6.82
N VAL A 289 -1.05 4.69 7.29
CA VAL A 289 0.25 4.06 7.54
C VAL A 289 0.67 4.18 9.01
N PRO A 290 1.45 3.22 9.55
CA PRO A 290 1.93 2.01 8.89
C PRO A 290 0.81 0.97 8.62
N ASN A 291 0.86 0.31 7.47
CA ASN A 291 -0.08 -0.76 7.09
C ASN A 291 0.68 -1.98 6.58
N LEU A 292 0.14 -3.17 6.82
CA LEU A 292 0.75 -4.42 6.39
C LEU A 292 -0.26 -5.23 5.58
N LEU A 293 0.05 -5.42 4.30
CA LEU A 293 -0.69 -6.32 3.43
C LEU A 293 0.09 -7.62 3.24
N VAL A 294 -0.62 -8.74 3.28
CA VAL A 294 -0.07 -10.08 3.17
C VAL A 294 -0.56 -10.72 1.89
N TYR A 295 0.36 -11.02 0.98
CA TYR A 295 0.10 -11.66 -0.30
C TYR A 295 0.69 -13.07 -0.33
N HIS A 296 -0.08 -14.05 -0.78
CA HIS A 296 0.38 -15.43 -0.94
C HIS A 296 0.70 -15.71 -2.41
N LEU A 297 1.98 -15.93 -2.71
CA LEU A 297 2.48 -15.98 -4.08
C LEU A 297 1.97 -17.20 -4.85
N GLU A 298 1.94 -18.38 -4.23
CA GLU A 298 1.50 -19.61 -4.90
C GLU A 298 -0.01 -19.58 -5.22
N LYS A 299 -0.81 -18.98 -4.34
CA LYS A 299 -2.27 -18.84 -4.53
C LYS A 299 -2.66 -17.59 -5.30
N ARG A 300 -1.70 -16.68 -5.53
CA ARG A 300 -1.87 -15.40 -6.19
C ARG A 300 -2.97 -14.53 -5.56
N GLU A 301 -3.13 -14.62 -4.24
CA GLU A 301 -4.22 -13.97 -3.52
C GLU A 301 -3.71 -13.11 -2.35
N VAL A 302 -4.46 -12.03 -2.07
CA VAL A 302 -4.27 -11.25 -0.84
C VAL A 302 -4.95 -11.99 0.31
N LEU A 303 -4.15 -12.42 1.29
CA LEU A 303 -4.67 -13.09 2.49
C LEU A 303 -5.28 -12.09 3.46
N THR A 304 -4.62 -10.94 3.64
CA THR A 304 -5.03 -9.92 4.61
C THR A 304 -4.53 -8.55 4.16
N THR A 305 -5.43 -7.58 4.01
CA THR A 305 -5.09 -6.22 3.58
C THR A 305 -4.58 -5.34 4.72
N HIS A 306 -5.11 -5.53 5.93
CA HIS A 306 -4.77 -4.74 7.12
C HIS A 306 -4.32 -5.65 8.25
N ALA A 307 -3.21 -6.36 8.04
CA ALA A 307 -2.67 -7.28 9.03
C ALA A 307 -2.21 -6.52 10.27
N ARG A 308 -2.63 -7.02 11.43
CA ARG A 308 -2.25 -6.43 12.72
C ARG A 308 -0.79 -6.77 13.02
N PHE A 309 -0.01 -5.77 13.42
CA PHE A 309 1.39 -5.98 13.83
C PHE A 309 1.52 -6.89 15.06
N ASP A 310 0.49 -7.01 15.90
CA ASP A 310 0.45 -7.98 17.01
C ASP A 310 0.63 -9.44 16.55
N LEU A 311 0.29 -9.75 15.31
CA LEU A 311 0.49 -11.10 14.74
C LEU A 311 1.97 -11.41 14.51
N LEU A 312 2.82 -10.39 14.44
CA LEU A 312 4.27 -10.51 14.24
C LEU A 312 5.05 -10.50 15.56
N LYS A 313 4.37 -10.38 16.70
CA LYS A 313 5.04 -10.38 18.01
C LYS A 313 5.64 -11.75 18.33
N PRO A 314 6.70 -11.81 19.15
CA PRO A 314 7.45 -13.04 19.44
C PRO A 314 6.61 -14.21 19.94
N GLU A 315 5.47 -13.95 20.58
CA GLU A 315 4.59 -14.97 21.14
C GLU A 315 3.64 -15.60 20.11
N ARG A 316 3.42 -14.94 18.97
CA ARG A 316 2.40 -15.33 17.98
C ARG A 316 2.95 -15.58 16.58
N TRP A 317 4.14 -15.07 16.26
CA TRP A 317 4.64 -15.04 14.89
C TRP A 317 4.81 -16.41 14.26
N GLN A 318 5.18 -17.47 15.00
CA GLN A 318 5.31 -18.81 14.42
C GLN A 318 3.96 -19.33 13.90
N GLY A 319 2.91 -19.23 14.72
CA GLY A 319 1.56 -19.64 14.32
C GLY A 319 0.97 -18.76 13.22
N THR A 320 1.31 -17.47 13.21
CA THR A 320 0.99 -16.55 12.11
C THR A 320 1.67 -16.99 10.81
N TRP A 321 2.98 -17.28 10.88
CA TRP A 321 3.78 -17.70 9.74
C TRP A 321 3.27 -19.01 9.13
N GLU A 322 3.04 -20.04 9.95
CA GLU A 322 2.52 -21.33 9.45
C GLU A 322 1.21 -21.19 8.68
N LYS A 323 0.30 -20.33 9.16
CA LYS A 323 -0.97 -20.05 8.48
C LYS A 323 -0.74 -19.32 7.16
N TRP A 324 0.04 -18.24 7.18
CA TRP A 324 0.34 -17.50 5.95
C TRP A 324 1.11 -18.33 4.94
N GLU A 325 2.05 -19.17 5.36
CA GLU A 325 2.81 -20.09 4.51
C GLU A 325 1.92 -21.12 3.81
N ARG A 326 0.82 -21.56 4.46
CA ARG A 326 -0.21 -22.42 3.85
C ARG A 326 -1.23 -21.64 3.01
N GLY A 327 -1.09 -20.31 2.92
CA GLY A 327 -2.06 -19.43 2.29
C GLY A 327 -3.39 -19.39 3.02
N GLU A 328 -3.41 -19.58 4.34
CA GLU A 328 -4.61 -19.47 5.16
C GLU A 328 -4.81 -18.02 5.61
N LYS A 329 -6.05 -17.53 5.50
CA LYS A 329 -6.43 -16.24 6.08
C LYS A 329 -6.50 -16.38 7.59
N ILE A 330 -5.88 -15.46 8.32
CA ILE A 330 -5.99 -15.42 9.77
C ILE A 330 -7.33 -14.79 10.13
N SER A 331 -8.34 -15.64 10.32
CA SER A 331 -9.60 -15.21 10.91
C SER A 331 -9.40 -14.97 12.41
N PHE A 332 -10.13 -13.99 12.95
CA PHE A 332 -10.27 -13.86 14.39
C PHE A 332 -10.93 -15.13 14.91
N SER A 333 -10.17 -15.94 15.64
CA SER A 333 -10.75 -17.04 16.38
C SER A 333 -11.63 -16.46 17.48
N LEU A 334 -12.77 -17.09 17.76
CA LEU A 334 -13.56 -16.77 18.96
C LEU A 334 -12.67 -16.77 20.22
N GLY A 335 -11.65 -17.64 20.27
CA GLY A 335 -10.66 -17.65 21.35
C GLY A 335 -9.90 -16.33 21.51
N ASP A 336 -9.57 -15.63 20.43
CA ASP A 336 -8.93 -14.30 20.51
C ASP A 336 -9.90 -13.26 21.09
N VAL A 337 -11.19 -13.34 20.73
CA VAL A 337 -12.24 -12.47 21.26
C VAL A 337 -12.41 -12.72 22.76
N PHE A 338 -12.52 -13.99 23.18
CA PHE A 338 -12.61 -14.36 24.59
C PHE A 338 -11.37 -13.94 25.37
N GLY A 339 -10.17 -14.11 24.80
CA GLY A 339 -8.92 -13.67 25.41
C GLY A 339 -8.83 -12.16 25.57
N ALA A 340 -9.22 -11.40 24.55
CA ALA A 340 -9.24 -9.94 24.57
C ALA A 340 -10.31 -9.40 25.54
N MET A 341 -11.46 -10.06 25.62
CA MET A 341 -12.59 -9.66 26.45
C MET A 341 -12.64 -10.36 27.81
N LYS A 342 -11.59 -11.07 28.23
CA LYS A 342 -11.65 -11.91 29.44
C LYS A 342 -12.10 -11.14 30.69
N TRP A 343 -11.67 -9.89 30.84
CA TRP A 343 -12.07 -9.04 31.96
C TRP A 343 -13.49 -8.52 31.80
N THR A 344 -13.86 -8.05 30.62
CA THR A 344 -15.24 -7.61 30.33
C THR A 344 -16.24 -8.73 30.55
N LEU A 345 -15.92 -9.94 30.11
CA LEU A 345 -16.73 -11.14 30.32
C LEU A 345 -16.76 -11.56 31.79
N ALA A 346 -15.63 -11.46 32.51
CA ALA A 346 -15.60 -11.73 33.95
C ALA A 346 -16.48 -10.74 34.73
N PHE A 347 -16.41 -9.45 34.42
CA PHE A 347 -17.27 -8.43 35.04
C PHE A 347 -18.74 -8.61 34.65
N ALA A 348 -19.04 -8.94 33.40
CA ALA A 348 -20.38 -9.25 32.96
C ALA A 348 -20.94 -10.46 33.73
N ALA A 349 -20.17 -11.55 33.82
CA ALA A 349 -20.57 -12.74 34.57
C ALA A 349 -20.77 -12.45 36.06
N ALA A 350 -19.87 -11.68 36.69
CA ALA A 350 -20.01 -11.24 38.07
C ALA A 350 -21.26 -10.38 38.28
N GLY A 351 -21.52 -9.44 37.35
CA GLY A 351 -22.71 -8.59 37.36
C GLY A 351 -24.01 -9.40 37.20
N THR A 352 -24.04 -10.36 36.27
CA THR A 352 -25.18 -11.26 36.08
C THR A 352 -25.41 -12.15 37.31
N ALA A 353 -24.35 -12.71 37.90
CA ALA A 353 -24.45 -13.51 39.11
C ALA A 353 -24.96 -12.68 40.30
N TYR A 354 -24.49 -11.45 40.45
CA TYR A 354 -24.98 -10.52 41.45
C TYR A 354 -26.47 -10.18 41.25
N LEU A 355 -26.89 -9.87 40.02
CA LEU A 355 -28.30 -9.62 39.71
C LEU A 355 -29.18 -10.83 40.03
N ALA A 356 -28.73 -12.03 39.69
CA ALA A 356 -29.42 -13.27 40.04
C ALA A 356 -29.52 -13.46 41.57
N ALA A 357 -28.44 -13.20 42.32
CA ALA A 357 -28.44 -13.28 43.78
C ALA A 357 -29.41 -12.27 44.43
N VAL A 358 -29.50 -11.05 43.91
CA VAL A 358 -30.47 -10.04 44.36
C VAL A 358 -31.90 -10.48 44.07
N HIS A 359 -32.17 -11.02 42.87
CA HIS A 359 -33.51 -11.49 42.49
C HIS A 359 -33.99 -12.67 43.33
N LEU A 360 -33.08 -13.55 43.76
CA LEU A 360 -33.39 -14.69 44.62
C LEU A 360 -33.41 -14.32 46.13
N GLY A 361 -33.18 -13.04 46.48
CA GLY A 361 -33.13 -12.59 47.86
C GLY A 361 -31.87 -13.01 48.64
N GLY A 362 -30.87 -13.55 47.95
CA GLY A 362 -29.59 -13.98 48.55
C GLY A 362 -28.57 -12.85 48.75
N ALA A 363 -28.80 -11.66 48.18
CA ALA A 363 -27.93 -10.51 48.33
C ALA A 363 -28.72 -9.18 48.43
N PRO A 364 -28.21 -8.18 49.18
CA PRO A 364 -28.84 -6.86 49.25
C PRO A 364 -28.71 -6.10 47.92
N ASN A 365 -29.73 -5.34 47.53
CA ASN A 365 -29.74 -4.55 46.30
C ASN A 365 -28.96 -3.23 46.46
N LEU A 366 -27.62 -3.32 46.44
CA LEU A 366 -26.70 -2.18 46.57
C LEU A 366 -26.93 -1.12 45.49
N ILE A 367 -27.21 -1.53 44.24
CA ILE A 367 -27.44 -0.60 43.12
C ILE A 367 -28.63 0.31 43.45
N ARG A 368 -29.75 -0.27 43.90
CA ARG A 368 -30.92 0.50 44.31
C ARG A 368 -30.60 1.46 45.45
N GLY A 369 -29.89 0.99 46.48
CA GLY A 369 -29.47 1.82 47.61
C GLY A 369 -28.60 3.02 47.21
N TYR A 370 -27.64 2.80 46.30
CA TYR A 370 -26.81 3.89 45.76
C TYR A 370 -27.62 4.86 44.89
N THR A 371 -28.50 4.36 44.04
CA THR A 371 -29.35 5.23 43.20
C THR A 371 -30.29 6.08 44.05
N GLU A 372 -30.92 5.51 45.09
CA GLU A 372 -31.79 6.26 46.00
C GLU A 372 -30.99 7.33 46.77
N THR A 373 -29.77 7.02 47.19
CA THR A 373 -28.88 7.98 47.86
C THR A 373 -28.49 9.12 46.92
N LEU A 374 -28.06 8.82 45.69
CA LEU A 374 -27.70 9.81 44.68
C LEU A 374 -28.90 10.70 44.34
N SER A 375 -30.08 10.11 44.11
CA SER A 375 -31.31 10.86 43.83
C SER A 375 -31.66 11.82 44.97
N ARG A 376 -31.54 11.38 46.23
CA ARG A 376 -31.73 12.27 47.39
C ARG A 376 -30.73 13.41 47.38
N THR A 377 -29.44 13.13 47.24
CA THR A 377 -28.39 14.16 47.26
C THR A 377 -28.57 15.20 46.16
N PHE A 378 -28.92 14.78 44.93
CA PHE A 378 -29.15 15.69 43.82
C PHE A 378 -30.40 16.57 44.03
N LEU A 379 -31.50 16.00 44.51
CA LEU A 379 -32.72 16.76 44.76
C LEU A 379 -32.56 17.76 45.92
N THR A 380 -31.81 17.41 46.96
CA THR A 380 -31.59 18.31 48.12
C THR A 380 -30.59 19.42 47.87
N ARG A 381 -29.78 19.35 46.81
CA ARG A 381 -28.71 20.33 46.53
C ARG A 381 -29.12 21.35 45.45
N GLY A 382 -30.21 21.11 44.75
CA GLY A 382 -30.80 22.01 43.75
C GLY A 382 -31.96 22.87 44.26
N ALA A 383 -32.37 22.70 45.52
CA ALA A 383 -33.27 23.57 46.25
C ALA A 383 -32.44 24.36 47.28
#